data_AF-K1TN63-F1
#
_entry.id   AF-K1TN63-F1
#
_cell.length_a   1.000
_cell.length_b   1.000
_cell.length_c   1.000
_cell.angle_alpha   90.00
_cell.angle_beta   90.00
_cell.angle_gamma   90.00
#
_symmetry.space_group_name_H-M   'P 1'
#
loop_
_entity.id
_entity.type
_entity.pdbx_description
1 polymer ?
#
loop_
_entity_poly.entity_id
_entity_poly.type
_entity_poly.pdbx_seq_one_letter_code
_entity_poly.pdbx_strand_id
1 'polypeptide(L)'
;MTGTVWIHQFDREENVDDGSAAALYFGKETVEYYALDNNLKVLRLIEKLQYRVVGQKLSIGIKEGVLGDNYLTFKNERYYRSDKKITDMLTPQNSK
;
A
#
# COMPACT_ATOMS: atom_id res chain seq x y z
N MET A 1 -11.87 -7.66 -0.70
CA MET A 1 -10.79 -6.71 -1.01
C MET A 1 -9.62 -7.34 -1.78
N THR A 2 -9.72 -8.60 -2.21
CA THR A 2 -8.67 -9.23 -3.01
C THR A 2 -8.36 -8.43 -4.28
N GLY A 3 -7.09 -8.17 -4.53
CA GLY A 3 -6.57 -7.45 -5.69
C GLY A 3 -6.57 -5.92 -5.58
N THR A 4 -6.92 -5.33 -4.42
CA THR A 4 -6.91 -3.86 -4.27
C THR A 4 -5.54 -3.33 -3.86
N VAL A 5 -5.11 -2.23 -4.48
CA VAL A 5 -3.91 -1.49 -4.08
C VAL A 5 -4.31 -0.20 -3.35
N TRP A 6 -3.63 0.07 -2.25
CA TRP A 6 -3.81 1.29 -1.47
C TRP A 6 -2.47 2.01 -1.35
N ILE A 7 -2.45 3.32 -1.57
CA ILE A 7 -1.20 4.10 -1.66
C ILE A 7 -1.22 5.20 -0.61
N HIS A 8 -0.13 5.31 0.14
CA HIS A 8 0.21 6.48 0.93
C HIS A 8 1.40 7.16 0.24
N GLN A 9 1.25 8.43 -0.15
CA GLN A 9 2.35 9.24 -0.66
C GLN A 9 2.94 10.00 0.50
N PHE A 10 4.26 9.95 0.64
CA PHE A 10 4.94 10.64 1.72
C PHE A 10 4.97 12.14 1.44
N ASP A 11 4.75 12.94 2.47
CA ASP A 11 5.02 14.37 2.43
C ASP A 11 6.54 14.60 2.33
N ARG A 12 6.97 15.73 1.76
CA ARG A 12 8.41 16.07 1.59
C ARG A 12 9.20 16.05 2.90
N GLU A 13 8.52 16.14 4.03
CA GLU A 13 9.11 16.17 5.38
C GLU A 13 9.27 14.78 6.01
N GLU A 14 8.68 13.73 5.42
CA GLU A 14 8.67 12.38 6.00
C GLU A 14 9.97 11.59 5.79
N ASN A 15 11.02 12.19 5.19
CA ASN A 15 12.42 11.72 5.14
C ASN A 15 12.56 10.19 5.06
N VAL A 16 12.08 9.58 3.98
CA VAL A 16 12.31 8.17 3.70
C VAL A 16 13.46 8.05 2.70
N ASP A 17 14.57 7.47 3.16
CA ASP A 17 15.88 7.43 2.47
C ASP A 17 15.84 6.83 1.05
N ASP A 18 14.82 6.03 0.72
CA ASP A 18 14.74 5.33 -0.55
C ASP A 18 13.31 5.17 -1.11
N GLY A 19 12.33 5.97 -0.68
CA GLY A 19 10.96 5.89 -1.19
C GLY A 19 10.19 7.18 -1.04
N SER A 20 9.29 7.48 -1.97
CA SER A 20 8.40 8.65 -1.92
C SER A 20 6.94 8.29 -1.69
N ALA A 21 6.63 7.00 -1.68
CA ALA A 21 5.32 6.48 -1.35
C ALA A 21 5.42 5.03 -0.87
N ALA A 22 4.33 4.52 -0.31
CA ALA A 22 4.18 3.15 0.09
C ALA A 22 2.86 2.57 -0.43
N ALA A 23 2.87 1.29 -0.78
CA ALA A 23 1.68 0.58 -1.26
C ALA A 23 1.36 -0.65 -0.42
N LEU A 24 0.07 -0.81 -0.09
CA LEU A 24 -0.50 -2.04 0.45
C LEU A 24 -1.29 -2.74 -0.65
N TYR A 25 -0.82 -3.91 -1.06
CA TYR A 25 -1.51 -4.77 -2.02
C TYR A 25 -2.21 -5.92 -1.29
N PHE A 26 -3.54 -5.90 -1.30
CA PHE A 26 -4.36 -6.90 -0.61
C PHE A 26 -4.58 -8.11 -1.51
N GLY A 27 -3.94 -9.23 -1.18
CA GLY A 27 -4.24 -10.54 -1.74
C GLY A 27 -5.47 -11.19 -1.08
N LYS A 28 -5.65 -12.50 -1.27
CA LYS A 28 -6.79 -13.23 -0.70
C LYS A 28 -6.70 -13.33 0.82
N GLU A 29 -5.49 -13.56 1.34
CA GLU A 29 -5.25 -13.82 2.77
C GLU A 29 -4.11 -12.97 3.35
N THR A 30 -3.30 -12.36 2.48
CA THR A 30 -2.11 -11.60 2.86
C THR A 30 -2.14 -10.22 2.23
N VAL A 31 -1.49 -9.27 2.91
CA VAL A 31 -1.14 -7.96 2.39
C VAL A 31 0.35 -7.94 2.11
N GLU A 32 0.72 -7.39 0.96
CA GLU A 32 2.11 -7.13 0.60
C GLU A 32 2.36 -5.61 0.71
N TYR A 33 3.37 -5.23 1.49
CA TYR A 33 3.74 -3.85 1.76
C TYR A 33 4.98 -3.48 0.93
N TYR A 34 4.87 -2.50 0.05
CA TYR A 34 5.90 -2.10 -0.90
C TYR A 34 6.38 -0.67 -0.67
N ALA A 35 7.69 -0.45 -0.84
CA ALA A 35 8.25 0.89 -1.03
C ALA A 35 8.11 1.28 -2.51
N LEU A 36 7.70 2.52 -2.77
CA LEU A 36 7.55 3.08 -4.10
C LEU A 36 8.43 4.31 -4.32
N ASP A 37 8.85 4.54 -5.56
CA ASP A 37 9.49 5.79 -5.98
C ASP A 37 8.48 6.92 -6.22
N ASN A 38 8.98 8.09 -6.64
CA ASN A 38 8.18 9.30 -6.92
C ASN A 38 7.20 9.11 -8.09
N ASN A 39 7.44 8.13 -8.95
CA ASN A 39 6.59 7.75 -10.07
C ASN A 39 5.64 6.59 -9.74
N LEU A 40 5.56 6.21 -8.46
CA LEU A 40 4.78 5.08 -7.95
C LEU A 40 5.24 3.72 -8.50
N LYS A 41 6.53 3.60 -8.84
CA LYS A 41 7.14 2.32 -9.22
C LYS A 41 7.60 1.57 -7.99
N VAL A 42 7.37 0.26 -8.00
CA VAL A 42 7.80 -0.61 -6.90
C VAL A 42 9.33 -0.66 -6.87
N LEU A 43 9.89 -0.26 -5.74
CA LEU A 43 11.33 -0.38 -5.49
C LEU A 43 11.66 -1.72 -4.86
N ARG A 44 10.92 -2.12 -3.83
CA ARG A 44 11.06 -3.42 -3.16
C ARG A 44 9.82 -3.79 -2.36
N LEU A 45 9.65 -5.09 -2.13
CA LEU A 45 8.76 -5.61 -1.10
C LEU A 45 9.42 -5.38 0.27
N ILE A 46 8.71 -4.71 1.18
CA ILE A 46 9.13 -4.49 2.56
C ILE A 46 8.74 -5.70 3.41
N GLU A 47 7.46 -6.09 3.35
CA GLU A 47 6.92 -7.13 4.22
C GLU A 47 5.68 -7.78 3.61
N LYS A 48 5.41 -9.03 3.99
CA LYS A 48 4.16 -9.74 3.67
C LYS A 48 3.52 -10.23 4.96
N LEU A 49 2.28 -9.82 5.20
CA LEU A 49 1.57 -10.06 6.45
C LEU A 49 0.21 -10.69 6.19
N GLN A 50 -0.26 -11.54 7.10
CA GLN A 50 -1.66 -11.95 7.09
C GLN A 50 -2.54 -10.75 7.45
N TYR A 51 -3.76 -10.71 6.90
CA TYR A 51 -4.73 -9.70 7.29
C TYR A 51 -6.11 -10.30 7.54
N ARG A 52 -6.91 -9.60 8.34
CA ARG A 52 -8.30 -9.96 8.63
C ARG A 52 -9.17 -8.72 8.63
N VAL A 53 -10.38 -8.85 8.10
CA VAL A 53 -11.38 -7.78 8.07
C VAL A 53 -12.60 -8.24 8.84
N VAL A 54 -13.05 -7.45 9.81
CA VAL A 54 -14.28 -7.70 10.58
C VAL A 54 -15.06 -6.38 10.69
N GLY A 55 -16.16 -6.27 9.92
CA GLY A 55 -16.87 -5.00 9.77
C GLY A 55 -15.96 -3.93 9.17
N GLN A 56 -15.83 -2.78 9.86
CA GLN A 56 -14.93 -1.67 9.46
C GLN A 56 -13.52 -1.79 10.05
N LYS A 57 -13.25 -2.82 10.87
CA LYS A 57 -11.92 -3.05 11.46
C LYS A 57 -11.08 -3.92 10.54
N LEU A 58 -9.85 -3.47 10.31
CA LEU A 58 -8.82 -4.22 9.61
C LEU A 58 -7.69 -4.55 10.59
N SER A 59 -7.20 -5.78 10.56
CA SER A 59 -5.95 -6.15 11.24
C SER A 59 -4.96 -6.61 10.19
N ILE A 60 -3.74 -6.09 10.22
CA ILE A 60 -2.62 -6.50 9.35
C ILE A 60 -1.48 -6.92 10.28
N GLY A 61 -1.13 -8.20 10.26
CA GLY A 61 -0.26 -8.79 11.30
C GLY A 61 -0.86 -8.56 12.68
N ILE A 62 -0.05 -8.04 13.61
CA ILE A 62 -0.46 -7.70 14.98
C ILE A 62 -0.99 -6.26 15.14
N LYS A 63 -1.07 -5.49 14.05
CA LYS A 63 -1.46 -4.07 14.07
C LYS A 63 -2.89 -3.90 13.58
N GLU A 64 -3.62 -3.00 14.21
CA GLU A 64 -4.95 -2.60 13.78
C GLU A 64 -4.90 -1.44 12.77
N GLY A 65 -5.93 -1.39 11.93
CA GLY A 65 -6.20 -0.33 10.97
C GLY A 65 -7.70 -0.12 10.83
N VAL A 66 -8.07 1.01 10.23
CA VAL A 66 -9.47 1.43 10.07
C VAL A 66 -9.76 1.63 8.59
N LEU A 67 -10.79 0.95 8.10
CA LEU A 67 -11.28 1.10 6.72
C LEU A 67 -12.43 2.12 6.71
N GLY A 68 -12.25 3.18 5.93
CA GLY A 68 -13.34 4.05 5.48
C GLY A 68 -13.74 3.72 4.04
N ASP A 69 -14.57 4.58 3.44
CA ASP A 69 -15.11 4.34 2.09
C ASP A 69 -14.02 4.38 1.00
N ASN A 70 -13.06 5.31 1.11
CA ASN A 70 -11.98 5.52 0.14
C ASN A 70 -10.58 5.63 0.77
N TYR A 71 -10.48 5.51 2.09
CA TYR A 71 -9.21 5.57 2.81
C TYR A 71 -9.05 4.39 3.77
N LEU A 72 -7.79 4.08 4.06
CA LEU A 72 -7.36 3.12 5.05
C LEU A 72 -6.35 3.82 5.96
N THR A 73 -6.55 3.75 7.28
CA THR A 73 -5.52 4.17 8.25
C THR A 73 -4.79 2.95 8.77
N PHE A 74 -3.46 2.95 8.68
CA PHE A 74 -2.58 1.90 9.16
C PHE A 74 -1.22 2.50 9.57
N LYS A 75 -0.65 2.09 10.71
CA LYS A 75 0.62 2.63 11.25
C LYS A 75 0.64 4.18 11.35
N ASN A 76 -0.49 4.80 11.69
CA ASN A 76 -0.71 6.27 11.71
C ASN A 76 -0.63 6.96 10.33
N GLU A 77 -0.46 6.21 9.25
CA GLU A 77 -0.48 6.72 7.89
C GLU A 77 -1.87 6.54 7.28
N ARG A 78 -2.22 7.42 6.34
CA ARG A 78 -3.45 7.32 5.56
C ARG A 78 -3.14 6.91 4.13
N TYR A 79 -3.66 5.76 3.76
CA TYR A 79 -3.61 5.21 2.42
C TYR A 79 -4.93 5.48 1.71
N TYR A 80 -4.86 5.76 0.41
CA TYR A 80 -6.01 5.96 -0.44
C TYR A 80 -6.12 4.83 -1.46
N ARG A 81 -7.35 4.41 -1.74
CA ARG A 81 -7.61 3.34 -2.70
C ARG A 81 -7.17 3.80 -4.10
N SER A 82 -6.37 2.99 -4.77
CA SER A 82 -5.93 3.23 -6.14
C SER A 82 -6.73 2.37 -7.12
N ASP A 83 -6.94 2.92 -8.32
CA ASP A 83 -7.49 2.21 -9.49
C ASP A 83 -6.42 1.41 -10.25
N LYS A 84 -5.13 1.72 -10.02
CA LYS A 84 -3.99 1.05 -10.64
C LYS A 84 -3.85 -0.39 -10.14
N LYS A 85 -3.52 -1.31 -11.05
CA LYS A 85 -3.11 -2.67 -10.68
C LYS A 85 -1.64 -2.67 -10.24
N ILE A 86 -1.27 -3.62 -9.40
CA ILE A 86 0.12 -3.78 -8.98
C ILE A 86 1.06 -3.99 -10.18
N THR A 87 0.60 -4.67 -11.25
CA THR A 87 1.34 -4.86 -12.50
C THR A 87 1.73 -3.56 -13.22
N ASP A 88 0.88 -2.53 -13.10
CA ASP A 88 1.11 -1.22 -13.72
C ASP A 88 2.21 -0.44 -12.97
N MET A 89 2.38 -0.76 -11.68
CA MET A 89 3.45 -0.23 -10.83
C MET A 89 4.77 -0.97 -11.01
N LEU A 90 4.75 -2.20 -11.53
CA LEU A 90 5.95 -3.01 -11.80
C LEU A 90 6.60 -2.69 -13.16
N THR A 91 5.81 -2.28 -14.15
CA THR A 91 6.34 -2.06 -15.51
C THR A 91 6.94 -0.66 -15.61
N PRO A 92 8.21 -0.46 -15.99
CA PRO A 92 8.75 0.88 -16.25
C PRO A 92 7.89 1.60 -17.30
N GLN A 93 7.59 2.89 -17.11
CA GLN A 93 6.76 3.65 -18.07
C GLN A 93 7.49 3.94 -19.41
N ASN A 94 8.75 3.53 -19.56
CA ASN A 94 9.56 3.74 -20.76
C ASN A 94 9.89 2.44 -21.50
N SER A 95 8.88 1.61 -21.78
CA SER A 95 8.95 0.62 -22.85
C SER A 95 8.34 1.20 -24.12
N LYS A 96 8.96 2.26 -24.66
CA LYS A 96 8.74 2.76 -26.02
C LYS A 96 10.05 3.29 -26.60
#